data_AF-A0A973M146-F1
#
_entry.id   AF-A0A973M146-F1
#
_cell.length_a   1.000
_cell.length_b   1.000
_cell.length_c   1.000
_cell.angle_alpha   90.00
_cell.angle_beta   90.00
_cell.angle_gamma   90.00
#
_symmetry.space_group_name_H-M   'P 1'
#
loop_
_entity.id
_entity.type
_entity.pdbx_description
1 polymer ?
#
loop_
_entity_poly.entity_id
_entity_poly.type
_entity_poly.pdbx_seq_one_letter_code
_entity_poly.pdbx_strand_id
1 'polypeptide(L)'
;MAATFGLSGGSGFIDGYVPTGAAGQIADAYGLVEDPTGNIVLREADFTDPLRGGTPLPAVALDLADSLATRERSAGLRYLQTRLTDA
;
A
#
# COMPACT_ATOMS: atom_id res chain seq x y z
N MET A 1 5.20 -9.40 -2.12
CA MET A 1 3.94 -8.67 -2.44
C MET A 1 3.83 -8.33 -3.93
N ALA A 2 4.72 -7.54 -4.53
CA ALA A 2 4.62 -7.15 -5.95
C ALA A 2 4.45 -8.32 -6.94
N ALA A 3 5.19 -9.41 -6.75
CA ALA A 3 5.12 -10.60 -7.60
C ALA A 3 3.72 -11.25 -7.65
N THR A 4 2.93 -11.14 -6.57
CA THR A 4 1.54 -11.62 -6.53
C THR A 4 0.65 -10.92 -7.55
N PHE A 5 1.01 -9.69 -7.95
CA PHE A 5 0.32 -8.88 -8.95
C PHE A 5 0.99 -8.96 -10.34
N GLY A 6 2.04 -9.75 -10.50
CA GLY A 6 2.86 -9.78 -11.72
C GLY A 6 3.72 -8.52 -11.91
N LEU A 7 4.03 -7.81 -10.82
CA LEU A 7 4.87 -6.62 -10.82
C LEU A 7 6.27 -6.94 -10.27
N SER A 8 7.27 -6.17 -10.73
CA SER A 8 8.60 -6.14 -10.11
C SER A 8 8.59 -5.20 -8.91
N GLY A 9 9.03 -5.69 -7.76
CA GLY A 9 9.24 -4.84 -6.57
C GLY A 9 10.66 -4.31 -6.50
N GLY A 10 10.83 -3.14 -5.89
CA GLY A 10 12.14 -2.66 -5.42
C GLY A 10 12.52 -3.28 -4.07
N SER A 11 13.81 -3.32 -3.75
CA SER A 11 14.30 -3.62 -2.40
C SER A 11 14.53 -2.33 -1.61
N GLY A 12 14.44 -2.42 -0.28
CA GLY A 12 14.71 -1.28 0.60
C GLY A 12 13.64 -0.20 0.61
N PHE A 13 12.47 -0.43 -0.01
CA PHE A 13 11.31 0.45 0.05
C PHE A 13 10.21 -0.16 0.92
N ILE A 14 9.61 0.64 1.80
CA ILE A 14 8.46 0.27 2.62
C ILE A 14 7.29 1.17 2.22
N ASP A 15 6.18 0.57 1.79
CA ASP A 15 4.91 1.25 1.56
C ASP A 15 3.84 0.53 2.37
N GLY A 16 3.11 1.27 3.19
CA GLY A 16 2.12 0.69 4.07
C GLY A 16 1.14 1.70 4.65
N TYR A 17 0.13 1.15 5.31
CA TYR A 17 -0.93 1.90 5.95
C TYR A 17 -0.70 1.97 7.45
N VAL A 18 -0.97 3.12 8.05
CA VAL A 18 -0.92 3.35 9.49
C VAL A 18 -2.20 4.06 9.96
N PRO A 19 -2.56 3.98 11.24
CA PRO A 19 -3.70 4.74 11.76
C PRO A 19 -3.51 6.25 11.58
N THR A 20 -4.59 6.99 11.38
CA THR A 20 -4.55 8.45 11.36
C THR A 20 -3.83 9.01 12.59
N GLY A 21 -2.92 9.96 12.36
CA GLY A 21 -2.05 10.56 13.38
C GLY A 21 -0.83 9.72 13.76
N ALA A 22 -0.74 8.45 13.35
CA ALA A 22 0.39 7.61 13.68
C ALA A 22 1.65 7.98 12.88
N ALA A 23 1.52 8.51 11.66
CA ALA A 23 2.68 8.91 10.88
C ALA A 23 3.47 10.02 11.61
N GLY A 24 2.75 11.01 12.16
CA GLY A 24 3.35 12.05 12.99
C GLY A 24 4.01 11.51 14.26
N GLN A 25 3.33 10.61 14.99
CA GLN A 25 3.90 9.98 16.19
C GLN A 25 5.19 9.19 15.90
N ILE A 26 5.22 8.47 14.77
CA ILE A 26 6.41 7.74 14.32
C ILE A 26 7.52 8.73 13.94
N ALA A 27 7.18 9.78 13.20
CA ALA A 27 8.16 10.80 12.82
C ALA A 27 8.79 11.46 14.06
N ASP A 28 7.99 11.85 15.04
CA ASP A 28 8.46 12.45 16.29
C ASP A 28 9.31 11.48 17.12
N ALA A 29 8.88 10.23 17.25
CA ALA A 29 9.58 9.21 18.05
C ALA A 29 10.97 8.86 17.50
N TYR A 30 11.15 8.94 16.18
CA TYR A 30 12.38 8.54 15.49
C TYR A 30 13.15 9.71 14.86
N GLY A 31 12.68 10.95 15.02
CA GLY A 31 13.28 12.13 14.40
C GLY A 31 13.28 12.08 12.87
N LEU A 32 12.23 11.50 12.27
CA LEU A 32 12.08 11.43 10.82
C LEU A 32 11.56 12.76 10.27
N VAL A 33 11.91 13.03 9.02
CA VAL A 33 11.43 14.19 8.26
C VAL A 33 10.83 13.68 6.97
N GLU A 34 9.76 14.33 6.51
CA GLU A 34 9.16 14.02 5.22
C GLU A 34 10.18 14.23 4.09
N ASP A 35 10.44 13.17 3.34
CA ASP A 35 11.33 13.16 2.19
C ASP A 35 10.57 12.55 1.00
N PRO A 36 10.15 13.35 0.01
CA PRO A 36 9.47 12.86 -1.19
C PRO A 36 10.31 11.87 -2.01
N THR A 37 11.62 11.83 -1.79
CA THR A 37 12.57 10.90 -2.42
C THR A 37 12.98 9.76 -1.49
N GLY A 38 12.41 9.73 -0.27
CA GLY A 38 12.67 8.74 0.74
C GLY A 38 12.14 7.36 0.36
N ASN A 39 12.53 6.38 1.17
CA ASN A 39 12.23 4.97 0.91
C ASN A 39 11.11 4.41 1.81
N ILE A 40 10.40 5.27 2.53
CA ILE A 40 9.30 4.90 3.42
C ILE A 40 8.10 5.76 3.08
N VAL A 41 6.97 5.11 2.76
CA VAL A 41 5.67 5.74 2.58
C VAL A 41 4.73 5.21 3.66
N LEU A 42 4.22 6.11 4.49
CA LEU A 42 3.22 5.83 5.52
C LEU A 42 1.90 6.50 5.11
N ARG A 43 0.91 5.70 4.71
CA ARG A 43 -0.42 6.17 4.31
C ARG A 43 -1.34 6.13 5.51
N GLU A 44 -1.80 7.28 5.96
CA GLU A 44 -2.76 7.33 7.05
C GLU A 44 -4.15 6.88 6.60
N ALA A 45 -4.75 5.96 7.34
CA ALA A 45 -6.10 5.48 7.12
C ALA A 45 -6.88 5.50 8.44
N ASP A 46 -8.18 5.77 8.35
CA ASP A 46 -9.12 5.72 9.47
C ASP A 46 -9.70 4.31 9.70
N PHE A 47 -9.59 3.41 8.70
CA PHE A 47 -10.03 2.02 8.76
C PHE A 47 -8.87 1.01 8.94
N THR A 48 -8.10 1.10 10.03
CA THR A 48 -6.92 0.22 10.20
C THR A 48 -7.16 -1.13 10.86
N ASP A 49 -8.33 -1.36 11.46
CA ASP A 49 -8.61 -2.63 12.13
C ASP A 49 -8.48 -3.86 11.21
N PRO A 50 -8.99 -3.84 9.96
CA PRO A 50 -8.74 -4.89 8.98
C PRO A 50 -7.27 -5.05 8.57
N LEU A 51 -6.42 -4.07 8.88
CA LEU A 51 -5.01 -4.00 8.47
C LEU A 51 -4.05 -4.43 9.60
N ARG A 52 -4.53 -4.70 10.82
CA ARG A 52 -3.68 -5.05 11.97
C ARG A 52 -2.84 -6.33 11.76
N GLY A 53 -3.27 -7.23 10.87
CA GLY A 53 -2.52 -8.42 10.46
C GLY A 53 -1.58 -8.20 9.28
N GLY A 54 -1.37 -6.95 8.87
CA GLY A 54 -0.77 -6.56 7.59
C GLY A 54 -1.82 -6.17 6.55
N THR A 55 -1.39 -5.47 5.50
CA THR A 55 -2.29 -5.01 4.43
C THR A 55 -2.81 -6.22 3.64
N PRO A 56 -4.13 -6.48 3.61
CA PRO A 56 -4.69 -7.60 2.87
C PRO A 56 -4.55 -7.36 1.36
N LEU A 57 -4.34 -8.42 0.59
CA LEU A 57 -4.12 -8.32 -0.86
C LEU A 57 -5.22 -7.55 -1.61
N PRO A 58 -6.53 -7.67 -1.29
CA PRO A 58 -7.56 -6.83 -1.91
C PRO A 58 -7.38 -5.33 -1.69
N ALA A 59 -6.89 -4.90 -0.52
CA ALA A 59 -6.63 -3.48 -0.27
C ALA A 59 -5.45 -2.98 -1.11
N VAL A 60 -4.38 -3.78 -1.23
CA VAL A 60 -3.27 -3.48 -2.15
C VAL A 60 -3.75 -3.44 -3.60
N ALA A 61 -4.65 -4.35 -4.00
CA ALA A 61 -5.21 -4.38 -5.34
C ALA A 61 -6.05 -3.14 -5.67
N LEU A 62 -6.82 -2.64 -4.70
CA LEU A 62 -7.61 -1.42 -4.84
C LEU A 62 -6.71 -0.19 -5.00
N ASP A 63 -5.69 -0.05 -4.15
CA ASP A 63 -4.70 1.02 -4.25
C ASP A 63 -3.95 1.00 -5.60
N LEU A 64 -3.51 -0.19 -6.03
CA LEU A 64 -2.92 -0.37 -7.36
C LEU A 64 -3.89 0.03 -8.48
N ALA A 65 -5.18 -0.28 -8.37
CA ALA A 65 -6.20 0.06 -9.37
C ALA A 65 -6.43 1.58 -9.50
N ASP A 66 -6.16 2.34 -8.45
CA ASP A 66 -6.22 3.81 -8.44
C ASP A 66 -4.90 4.47 -8.86
N SER A 67 -3.82 3.69 -9.04
CA SER A 67 -2.53 4.21 -9.51
C SER A 67 -2.63 4.86 -10.90
N LEU A 68 -1.89 5.96 -11.08
CA LEU A 68 -1.71 6.60 -12.37
C LEU A 68 -0.78 5.79 -13.30
N ALA A 69 0.02 4.87 -12.74
CA ALA A 69 0.88 4.01 -13.54
C ALA A 69 0.05 2.88 -14.19
N THR A 70 -0.01 2.88 -15.52
CA THR A 70 -0.82 1.92 -16.29
C THR A 70 -0.58 0.47 -15.90
N ARG A 71 0.66 0.08 -15.58
CA ARG A 71 1.01 -1.30 -15.20
C ARG A 71 0.42 -1.70 -13.85
N GLU A 72 0.54 -0.82 -12.85
CA GLU A 72 -0.02 -1.01 -11.52
C GLU A 72 -1.54 -1.04 -11.57
N ARG A 73 -2.14 -0.05 -12.24
CA ARG A 73 -3.58 0.02 -12.49
C ARG A 73 -4.14 -1.25 -13.09
N SER A 74 -3.51 -1.72 -14.17
CA SER A 74 -3.93 -2.94 -14.85
C SER A 74 -3.77 -4.19 -13.96
N ALA A 75 -2.76 -4.21 -13.09
CA ALA A 75 -2.51 -5.32 -12.18
C ALA A 75 -3.53 -5.39 -11.04
N GLY A 76 -3.86 -4.24 -10.44
CA GLY A 76 -4.90 -4.12 -9.42
C GLY A 76 -6.28 -4.53 -9.96
N LEU A 77 -6.69 -3.93 -11.09
CA LEU A 77 -7.98 -4.24 -11.72
C LEU A 77 -8.14 -5.72 -12.08
N ARG A 78 -7.10 -6.33 -12.66
CA ARG A 78 -7.12 -7.76 -13.00
C ARG A 78 -7.31 -8.63 -11.76
N TYR A 79 -6.59 -8.36 -10.68
CA TYR A 79 -6.73 -9.11 -9.43
C TYR A 79 -8.17 -9.01 -8.89
N LEU A 80 -8.72 -7.80 -8.83
CA LEU A 80 -10.08 -7.56 -8.34
C LEU A 80 -11.13 -8.27 -9.21
N GLN A 81 -11.00 -8.16 -10.54
CA GLN A 81 -11.92 -8.82 -11.48
C GLN A 81 -11.97 -10.34 -11.28
N THR A 82 -10.82 -11.00 -11.14
CA THR A 82 -10.77 -12.44 -10.87
C THR A 82 -11.53 -12.78 -9.58
N ARG A 83 -11.28 -12.05 -8.48
CA ARG A 83 -11.90 -12.36 -7.18
C ARG A 83 -13.37 -12.03 -7.07
N LEU A 84 -13.86 -11.05 -7.83
CA LEU A 84 -15.27 -10.68 -7.87
C LEU A 84 -16.09 -11.55 -8.83
N THR A 85 -15.44 -12.18 -9.82
CA THR A 85 -16.11 -13.10 -10.76
C THR A 85 -16.14 -14.54 -10.22
N ASP A 86 -15.18 -14.90 -9.37
CA ASP A 86 -15.08 -16.20 -8.71
C ASP A 86 -15.92 -16.31 -7.41
N ALA A 87 -16.63 -15.24 -7.02
CA ALA A 87 -17.46 -15.14 -5.81
C ALA A 87 -18.95 -15.31 -6.12
#